data_AF-A0A023FUD3-F1
#
_entry.id   AF-A0A023FUD3-F1
#
_cell.length_a   1.000
_cell.length_b   1.000
_cell.length_c   1.000
_cell.angle_alpha   90.00
_cell.angle_beta   90.00
_cell.angle_gamma   90.00
#
_symmetry.space_group_name_H-M   'P 1'
#
loop_
_entity.id
_entity.type
_entity.pdbx_description
1 polymer ?
#
loop_
_entity_poly.entity_id
_entity_poly.type
_entity_poly.pdbx_seq_one_letter_code
_entity_poly.pdbx_strand_id
1 'polypeptide(L)'
;MAADEVNPKAYPLADPELTAKILNIVQQATNYKQMRKGANEATKALNRGLAEIIVMAADATPLEILLHLPLLCEDKNVPYVFVRSKHALGRACGVSRPVIACSVTVNEGSQLKPQIQTLQQEIEKLLV
;
A
#
# COMPACT_ATOMS: atom_id res chain seq x y z
N MET A 1 25.83 2.46 -8.46
CA MET A 1 24.66 2.65 -7.59
C MET A 1 23.51 3.01 -8.50
N ALA A 2 22.75 2.01 -8.95
CA ALA A 2 21.66 2.24 -9.89
C ALA A 2 20.57 3.00 -9.12
N ALA A 3 20.34 4.25 -9.50
CA ALA A 3 19.02 4.84 -9.28
C ALA A 3 18.09 3.95 -10.11
N ASP A 4 17.45 2.96 -9.47
CA ASP A 4 16.40 2.17 -10.09
C ASP A 4 15.43 3.17 -10.72
N GLU A 5 15.32 3.14 -12.05
CA GLU A 5 14.36 3.95 -12.81
C GLU A 5 12.97 3.53 -12.34
N VAL A 6 12.45 4.25 -11.35
CA VAL A 6 11.09 4.06 -10.89
C VAL A 6 10.19 4.47 -12.04
N ASN A 7 9.31 3.55 -12.45
CA ASN A 7 8.45 3.77 -13.60
C ASN A 7 7.64 5.06 -13.40
N PRO A 8 7.63 5.99 -14.37
CA PRO A 8 6.93 7.28 -14.23
C PRO A 8 5.42 7.14 -14.01
N LYS A 9 4.84 5.96 -14.32
CA LYS A 9 3.43 5.65 -14.02
C LYS A 9 3.15 5.34 -12.55
N ALA A 10 4.19 5.11 -11.73
CA ALA A 10 4.05 4.80 -10.31
C ALA A 10 4.00 6.10 -9.49
N TYR A 11 2.83 6.74 -9.49
CA TYR A 11 2.55 7.97 -8.73
C TYR A 11 1.32 7.80 -7.85
N PRO A 12 1.32 8.27 -6.59
CA PRO A 12 2.42 8.94 -5.89
C PRO A 12 3.43 7.96 -5.30
N LEU A 13 4.72 8.30 -5.37
CA LEU A 13 5.81 7.50 -4.82
C LEU A 13 6.19 8.00 -3.42
N ALA A 14 6.27 7.10 -2.44
CA ALA A 14 6.70 7.45 -1.09
C ALA A 14 8.21 7.74 -1.03
N ASP A 15 8.55 8.79 -0.29
CA ASP A 15 9.93 9.06 0.11
C ASP A 15 10.50 7.93 0.99
N PRO A 16 11.84 7.79 1.11
CA PRO A 16 12.44 6.72 1.92
C PRO A 16 11.98 6.71 3.38
N GLU A 17 11.79 7.88 4.00
CA GLU A 17 11.31 8.01 5.38
C GLU A 17 9.87 7.52 5.51
N LEU A 18 8.99 7.99 4.61
CA LEU A 18 7.60 7.56 4.56
C LEU A 18 7.47 6.06 4.24
N THR A 19 8.31 5.55 3.32
CA THR A 19 8.38 4.13 2.98
C THR A 19 8.69 3.28 4.21
N ALA A 20 9.65 3.69 5.04
CA ALA A 20 9.97 2.96 6.27
C ALA A 20 8.78 2.96 7.25
N LYS A 21 8.09 4.11 7.42
CA LYS A 21 6.86 4.19 8.22
C LYS A 21 5.76 3.27 7.69
N ILE A 22 5.49 3.30 6.38
CA ILE A 22 4.48 2.44 5.72
C ILE A 22 4.81 0.97 5.98
N LEU A 23 6.03 0.53 5.73
CA LEU A 23 6.43 -0.87 5.90
C LEU A 23 6.31 -1.33 7.37
N ASN A 24 6.64 -0.47 8.34
CA ASN A 24 6.44 -0.77 9.75
C ASN A 24 4.95 -0.94 10.11
N ILE A 25 4.08 -0.06 9.61
CA ILE A 25 2.63 -0.16 9.84
C ILE A 25 2.06 -1.41 9.16
N VAL A 26 2.49 -1.72 7.93
CA VAL A 26 2.11 -2.95 7.21
C VAL A 26 2.52 -4.20 8.00
N GLN A 27 3.71 -4.20 8.60
CA GLN A 27 4.18 -5.30 9.45
C GLN A 27 3.33 -5.45 10.71
N GLN A 28 3.00 -4.35 11.39
CA GLN A 28 2.12 -4.39 12.54
C GLN A 28 0.72 -4.88 12.13
N ALA A 29 0.13 -4.34 11.07
CA ALA A 29 -1.18 -4.75 10.55
C ALA A 29 -1.22 -6.24 10.18
N THR A 30 -0.10 -6.80 9.71
CA THR A 30 0.05 -8.24 9.48
C THR A 30 -0.15 -9.05 10.77
N ASN A 31 0.49 -8.62 11.86
CA ASN A 31 0.40 -9.30 13.16
C ASN A 31 -1.02 -9.24 13.75
N TYR A 32 -1.71 -8.11 13.56
CA TYR A 32 -3.11 -7.95 13.96
C TYR A 32 -4.12 -8.59 12.98
N LYS A 33 -3.66 -9.24 11.91
CA LYS A 33 -4.50 -9.83 10.85
C LYS A 33 -5.47 -8.83 10.19
N GLN A 34 -5.07 -7.56 10.10
CA GLN A 34 -5.85 -6.43 9.55
C GLN A 34 -5.37 -6.02 8.16
N MET A 35 -5.11 -7.01 7.31
CA MET A 35 -4.62 -6.74 5.95
C MET A 35 -5.03 -7.80 4.96
N ARG A 36 -5.05 -7.40 3.68
CA ARG A 36 -5.15 -8.30 2.54
C ARG A 36 -3.94 -8.14 1.64
N LYS A 37 -3.45 -9.25 1.11
CA LYS A 37 -2.19 -9.33 0.36
C LYS A 37 -2.49 -9.72 -1.09
N GLY A 38 -1.91 -9.00 -2.03
CA GLY A 38 -2.10 -9.20 -3.46
C GLY A 38 -3.14 -8.27 -4.09
N ALA A 39 -2.99 -8.04 -5.41
CA ALA A 39 -3.82 -7.11 -6.17
C ALA A 39 -5.31 -7.50 -6.16
N ASN A 40 -5.64 -8.77 -6.38
CA ASN A 40 -7.03 -9.25 -6.41
C ASN A 40 -7.74 -9.07 -5.06
N GLU A 41 -7.02 -9.31 -3.95
CA GLU A 41 -7.59 -9.15 -2.62
C GLU A 41 -7.72 -7.67 -2.22
N ALA A 42 -6.79 -6.82 -2.66
CA ALA A 42 -6.92 -5.37 -2.55
C ALA A 42 -8.15 -4.85 -3.31
N THR A 43 -8.38 -5.29 -4.55
CA THR A 43 -9.58 -4.96 -5.33
C THR A 43 -10.87 -5.41 -4.61
N LYS A 44 -10.89 -6.62 -4.04
CA LYS A 44 -12.04 -7.09 -3.24
C LYS A 44 -12.28 -6.23 -2.00
N ALA A 45 -11.22 -5.83 -1.29
CA ALA A 45 -11.33 -5.00 -0.10
C ALA A 45 -11.87 -3.60 -0.43
N LEU A 46 -11.41 -2.99 -1.53
CA LEU A 46 -11.92 -1.72 -2.04
C LEU A 46 -13.41 -1.80 -2.40
N ASN A 47 -13.80 -2.83 -3.17
CA ASN A 47 -15.20 -3.01 -3.57
C ASN A 47 -16.15 -3.23 -2.39
N ARG A 48 -15.65 -3.81 -1.29
CA ARG A 48 -16.41 -4.03 -0.05
C ARG A 48 -16.39 -2.83 0.90
N GLY A 49 -15.65 -1.76 0.59
CA GLY A 49 -15.49 -0.61 1.49
C GLY A 49 -14.75 -0.94 2.79
N LEU A 50 -13.89 -1.97 2.77
CA LEU A 50 -13.12 -2.41 3.94
C LEU A 50 -11.68 -1.92 3.94
N ALA A 51 -11.20 -1.37 2.81
CA ALA A 51 -9.82 -0.89 2.68
C ALA A 51 -9.68 0.55 3.20
N GLU A 52 -8.72 0.78 4.08
CA GLU A 52 -8.36 2.10 4.60
C GLU A 52 -7.18 2.73 3.86
N ILE A 53 -6.22 1.91 3.42
CA ILE A 53 -5.04 2.34 2.67
C ILE A 53 -4.66 1.23 1.69
N ILE A 54 -4.28 1.62 0.47
CA ILE A 54 -3.68 0.72 -0.52
C ILE A 54 -2.19 1.03 -0.71
N VAL A 55 -1.35 0.00 -0.61
CA VAL A 55 0.09 0.11 -0.87
C VAL A 55 0.45 -0.74 -2.06
N MET A 56 1.15 -0.16 -3.03
CA MET A 56 1.56 -0.80 -4.28
C MET A 56 3.08 -0.77 -4.44
N ALA A 57 3.64 -1.73 -5.16
CA ALA A 57 5.07 -1.77 -5.46
C ALA A 57 5.35 -1.19 -6.85
N ALA A 58 6.30 -0.25 -6.93
CA ALA A 58 6.68 0.41 -8.18
C ALA A 58 7.59 -0.45 -9.09
N ASP A 59 8.32 -1.42 -8.52
CA ASP A 59 9.15 -2.40 -9.24
C ASP A 59 8.36 -3.65 -9.70
N ALA A 60 7.03 -3.55 -9.76
CA ALA A 60 6.17 -4.57 -10.34
C ALA A 60 6.47 -4.70 -11.85
N THR A 61 6.57 -5.95 -12.32
CA THR A 61 6.87 -6.26 -13.72
C THR A 61 5.89 -7.35 -14.17
N PRO A 62 4.93 -7.05 -15.05
CA PRO A 62 4.57 -5.74 -15.61
C PRO A 62 3.81 -4.85 -14.61
N LEU A 63 3.98 -3.52 -14.71
CA LEU A 63 3.30 -2.55 -13.82
C LEU A 63 1.81 -2.43 -14.15
N GLU A 64 1.43 -2.74 -15.38
CA GLU A 64 0.07 -2.70 -15.92
C GLU A 64 -0.93 -3.52 -15.09
N ILE A 65 -0.46 -4.54 -14.37
CA ILE A 65 -1.28 -5.37 -13.46
C ILE A 65 -1.83 -4.56 -12.27
N LEU A 66 -1.23 -3.42 -11.92
CA LEU A 66 -1.64 -2.59 -10.78
C LEU A 66 -2.41 -1.34 -11.17
N LEU A 67 -2.42 -0.95 -12.46
CA LEU A 67 -2.95 0.34 -12.90
C LEU A 67 -4.47 0.50 -12.71
N HIS A 68 -5.21 -0.59 -12.48
CA HIS A 68 -6.63 -0.53 -12.13
C HIS A 68 -6.87 -0.13 -10.67
N LEU A 69 -5.89 -0.29 -9.78
CA LEU A 69 -6.04 0.04 -8.35
C LEU A 69 -6.13 1.55 -8.11
N PRO A 70 -5.26 2.42 -8.65
CA PRO A 70 -5.38 3.87 -8.50
C PRO A 70 -6.77 4.40 -8.88
N LEU A 71 -7.29 4.00 -10.06
CA LEU A 71 -8.63 4.42 -10.50
C LEU A 71 -9.72 4.01 -9.50
N LEU A 72 -9.68 2.76 -9.01
CA LEU A 72 -10.64 2.29 -8.00
C LEU A 72 -10.49 3.00 -6.66
N CYS A 73 -9.27 3.43 -6.32
CA CYS A 73 -8.99 4.17 -5.09
C CYS A 73 -9.56 5.59 -5.16
N GLU A 74 -9.42 6.26 -6.31
CA GLU A 74 -10.03 7.57 -6.57
C GLU A 74 -11.57 7.50 -6.49
N ASP A 75 -12.19 6.53 -7.17
CA ASP A 75 -13.65 6.33 -7.15
C ASP A 75 -14.21 6.07 -5.74
N LYS A 76 -13.42 5.42 -4.88
CA LYS A 76 -13.82 5.05 -3.51
C LYS A 76 -13.29 6.02 -2.46
N ASN A 77 -12.55 7.05 -2.86
CA ASN A 77 -11.87 7.98 -1.97
C ASN A 77 -11.01 7.27 -0.90
N VAL A 78 -10.22 6.28 -1.33
CA VAL A 78 -9.28 5.53 -0.48
C VAL A 78 -7.86 5.95 -0.82
N PRO A 79 -7.04 6.38 0.16
CA PRO A 79 -5.66 6.81 -0.11
C PRO A 79 -4.80 5.63 -0.57
N TYR A 80 -3.93 5.90 -1.53
CA TYR A 80 -3.03 4.91 -2.11
C TYR A 80 -1.61 5.47 -2.29
N VAL A 81 -0.61 4.59 -2.24
CA VAL A 81 0.80 4.98 -2.34
C VAL A 81 1.65 3.88 -2.96
N PHE A 82 2.67 4.28 -3.71
CA PHE A 82 3.68 3.37 -4.25
C PHE A 82 4.93 3.34 -3.35
N VAL A 83 5.42 2.13 -3.07
CA VAL A 83 6.73 1.87 -2.46
C VAL A 83 7.69 1.32 -3.51
N ARG A 84 8.99 1.58 -3.36
CA ARG A 84 9.98 1.21 -4.38
C ARG A 84 10.11 -0.30 -4.62
N SER A 85 9.97 -1.13 -3.58
CA SER A 85 10.32 -2.55 -3.67
C SER A 85 9.21 -3.51 -3.22
N LYS A 86 8.80 -4.41 -4.12
CA LYS A 86 7.90 -5.55 -3.88
C LYS A 86 8.46 -6.58 -2.92
N HIS A 87 9.79 -6.68 -2.84
CA HIS A 87 10.47 -7.57 -1.90
C HIS A 87 10.39 -7.04 -0.48
N ALA A 88 10.61 -5.72 -0.30
CA ALA A 88 10.43 -5.07 0.99
C ALA A 88 8.98 -5.16 1.46
N LEU A 89 8.02 -4.92 0.55
CA LEU A 89 6.58 -5.05 0.84
C LEU A 89 6.20 -6.48 1.22
N GLY A 90 6.70 -7.48 0.51
CA GLY A 90 6.48 -8.90 0.84
C GLY A 90 6.98 -9.27 2.24
N ARG A 91 8.20 -8.84 2.59
CA ARG A 91 8.74 -9.05 3.94
C ARG A 91 7.91 -8.37 5.02
N ALA A 92 7.48 -7.12 4.80
CA ALA A 92 6.59 -6.41 5.71
C ALA A 92 5.24 -7.13 5.86
N CYS A 93 4.72 -7.72 4.79
CA CYS A 93 3.52 -8.55 4.83
C CYS A 93 3.74 -9.94 5.46
N GLY A 94 4.93 -10.25 5.99
CA GLY A 94 5.26 -11.56 6.58
C GLY A 94 5.23 -12.72 5.58
N VAL A 95 5.52 -12.46 4.31
CA VAL A 95 5.59 -13.50 3.27
C VAL A 95 6.97 -13.53 2.62
N SER A 96 7.45 -14.72 2.29
CA SER A 96 8.74 -14.91 1.61
C SER A 96 8.70 -14.54 0.13
N ARG A 97 7.50 -14.49 -0.46
CA ARG A 97 7.29 -14.14 -1.87
C ARG A 97 7.12 -12.63 -2.04
N PRO A 98 7.55 -12.07 -3.18
CA PRO A 98 7.25 -10.69 -3.55
C PRO A 98 5.75 -10.39 -3.50
N VAL A 99 5.39 -9.22 -2.95
CA VAL A 99 4.01 -8.72 -2.95
C VAL A 99 3.97 -7.42 -3.72
N ILE A 100 3.08 -7.36 -4.71
CA ILE A 100 2.94 -6.19 -5.59
C ILE A 100 1.90 -5.18 -5.10
N ALA A 101 0.95 -5.61 -4.27
CA ALA A 101 -0.06 -4.76 -3.67
C ALA A 101 -0.55 -5.35 -2.35
N CYS A 102 -0.94 -4.51 -1.41
CA CYS A 102 -1.66 -4.90 -0.21
C CYS A 102 -2.63 -3.81 0.24
N SER A 103 -3.69 -4.21 0.93
CA SER A 103 -4.66 -3.29 1.54
C SER A 103 -4.65 -3.44 3.05
N VAL A 104 -4.56 -2.33 3.77
CA VAL A 104 -4.86 -2.28 5.21
C VAL A 104 -6.38 -2.19 5.37
N THR A 105 -6.96 -3.03 6.24
CA THR A 105 -8.41 -3.09 6.42
C THR A 105 -8.88 -2.41 7.70
N VAL A 106 -10.06 -1.81 7.67
CA VAL A 106 -10.73 -1.20 8.83
C VAL A 106 -10.85 -2.22 9.96
N ASN A 107 -10.45 -1.82 11.17
CA ASN A 107 -10.81 -2.52 12.39
C ASN A 107 -10.92 -1.52 13.55
N GLU A 108 -12.14 -1.29 14.02
CA GLU A 108 -12.45 -0.26 15.01
C GLU A 108 -11.82 -0.51 16.39
N GLY A 109 -11.53 -1.77 16.72
CA GLY A 109 -10.85 -2.15 17.97
C GLY A 109 -9.32 -2.14 17.87
N SER A 110 -8.75 -1.70 16.75
CA SER A 110 -7.30 -1.72 16.55
C SER A 110 -6.58 -0.60 17.27
N GLN A 111 -5.51 -0.95 17.98
CA GLN A 111 -4.55 0.03 18.51
C GLN A 111 -3.78 0.76 17.40
N LEU A 112 -3.80 0.25 16.16
CA LEU A 112 -3.15 0.86 15.00
C LEU A 112 -3.94 1.99 14.36
N LYS A 113 -5.23 2.14 14.69
CA LYS A 113 -6.11 3.15 14.09
C LYS A 113 -5.51 4.57 14.07
N PRO A 114 -4.95 5.13 15.15
CA PRO A 114 -4.36 6.48 15.12
C PRO A 114 -3.13 6.56 14.20
N GLN A 115 -2.33 5.50 14.10
CA GLN A 115 -1.18 5.45 13.21
C GLN A 115 -1.62 5.37 11.75
N ILE A 116 -2.66 4.58 11.45
CA ILE A 116 -3.23 4.47 10.11
C ILE A 116 -3.82 5.81 9.68
N GLN A 117 -4.57 6.50 10.54
CA GLN A 117 -5.12 7.83 10.24
C GLN A 117 -4.01 8.87 9.99
N THR A 118 -2.94 8.86 10.78
CA THR A 118 -1.78 9.74 10.55
C THR A 118 -1.14 9.44 9.19
N LEU A 119 -1.01 8.15 8.85
CA LEU A 119 -0.45 7.72 7.58
C LEU A 119 -1.35 8.11 6.39
N GLN A 120 -2.67 8.02 6.53
CA GLN A 120 -3.63 8.50 5.51
C GLN A 120 -3.39 9.98 5.19
N GLN A 121 -3.27 10.82 6.23
CA GLN A 121 -3.00 12.26 6.06
C GLN A 121 -1.63 12.53 5.42
N GLU A 122 -0.60 11.74 5.74
CA GLU A 122 0.71 11.85 5.07
C GLU A 122 0.63 11.46 3.59
N ILE A 123 -0.16 10.43 3.24
CA ILE A 123 -0.35 9.97 1.86
C ILE A 123 -1.20 10.96 1.06
N GLU A 124 -2.27 11.50 1.63
CA GLU A 124 -3.13 12.48 0.96
C GLU A 124 -2.36 13.74 0.55
N LYS A 125 -1.38 14.16 1.35
CA LYS A 125 -0.49 15.29 1.01
C LYS A 125 0.38 15.04 -0.22
N LEU A 126 0.58 13.77 -0.62
CA LEU A 126 1.33 13.43 -1.83
C LEU A 126 0.48 13.44 -3.10
N LEU A 127 -0.85 13.43 -2.96
CA LEU A 127 -1.81 13.41 -4.06
C LEU A 127 -2.25 14.83 -4.48
N VAL A 128 -1.79 15.88 -3.79
CA VAL A 128 -2.01 17.31 -4.08
C VAL A 128 -0.79 17.89 -4.78
#